data_AF-A0A437UF69-F1
#
_entry.id   AF-A0A437UF69-F1
#
_cell.length_a   1.000
_cell.length_b   1.000
_cell.length_c   1.000
_cell.angle_alpha   90.00
_cell.angle_beta   90.00
_cell.angle_gamma   90.00
#
_symmetry.space_group_name_H-M   'P 1'
#
loop_
_entity.id
_entity.type
_entity.pdbx_description
1 polymer ?
#
loop_
_entity_poly.entity_id
_entity_poly.type
_entity_poly.pdbx_seq_one_letter_code
_entity_poly.pdbx_strand_id
1 'polypeptide(L)'
;MLKHCRKGFCKVIKGKNAADLIFEWKESNLINVRGKNGSGKTERVMASIDNSRSRSRALVITDEKNHYKGIRTIEKKYLTNNDLKVVDDILNIYPDFNLVVFDETIPVTEIKGFYQSFSNLANKYEEVLFVWITEENSNSKSAFFSEKNAFLHSI
;
A
#
# COMPACT_ATOMS: atom_id res chain seq x y z
N MET A 1 -0.73 16.72 -9.63
CA MET A 1 -2.19 17.05 -9.63
C MET A 1 -3.06 15.94 -10.26
N LEU A 2 -3.30 14.85 -9.53
CA LEU A 2 -4.26 13.80 -9.90
C LEU A 2 -5.70 14.31 -9.67
N LYS A 3 -6.30 14.93 -10.68
CA LYS A 3 -7.61 15.64 -10.60
C LYS A 3 -8.87 14.77 -10.43
N HIS A 4 -8.76 13.45 -10.34
CA HIS A 4 -9.92 12.58 -10.13
C HIS A 4 -9.78 11.80 -8.82
N CYS A 5 -10.75 11.99 -7.91
CA CYS A 5 -10.88 11.16 -6.72
C CYS A 5 -11.06 9.71 -7.16
N ARG A 6 -10.03 8.88 -6.96
CA ARG A 6 -10.06 7.45 -7.26
C ARG A 6 -10.46 6.61 -6.06
N LYS A 7 -10.75 7.23 -4.90
CA LYS A 7 -11.18 6.53 -3.70
C LYS A 7 -12.38 5.62 -3.98
N GLY A 8 -12.28 4.36 -3.55
CA GLY A 8 -13.28 3.33 -3.78
C GLY A 8 -13.22 2.70 -5.19
N PHE A 9 -12.37 3.17 -6.10
CA PHE A 9 -12.18 2.54 -7.40
C PHE A 9 -11.42 1.22 -7.25
N CYS A 10 -11.94 0.18 -7.90
CA CYS A 10 -11.36 -1.15 -7.91
C CYS A 10 -11.08 -1.57 -9.36
N LYS A 11 -9.86 -2.02 -9.63
CA LYS A 11 -9.44 -2.55 -10.94
C LYS A 11 -8.83 -3.93 -10.77
N VAL A 12 -9.38 -4.90 -11.49
CA VAL A 12 -8.84 -6.26 -11.54
C VAL A 12 -7.97 -6.40 -12.79
N ILE A 13 -6.72 -6.79 -12.61
CA ILE A 13 -5.81 -7.15 -13.69
C ILE A 13 -5.75 -8.67 -13.74
N LYS A 14 -6.35 -9.24 -14.80
CA LYS A 14 -6.34 -10.69 -15.01
C LYS A 14 -4.95 -11.15 -15.44
N GLY A 15 -4.40 -12.13 -14.73
CA GLY A 15 -3.14 -12.74 -15.12
C GLY A 15 -3.38 -13.76 -16.24
N LYS A 16 -2.77 -13.58 -17.41
CA LYS A 16 -2.91 -14.58 -18.50
C LYS A 16 -2.39 -15.98 -18.11
N ASN A 17 -1.34 -16.04 -17.27
CA ASN A 17 -0.72 -17.26 -16.73
C ASN A 17 -0.37 -17.10 -15.24
N ALA A 18 -1.10 -16.26 -14.52
CA ALA A 18 -0.79 -15.92 -13.14
C ALA A 18 -2.06 -15.57 -12.39
N ALA A 19 -1.99 -15.56 -11.06
CA ALA A 19 -3.11 -15.10 -10.26
C ALA A 19 -3.47 -13.64 -10.57
N ASP A 20 -4.76 -13.36 -10.46
CA ASP A 20 -5.33 -12.04 -10.64
C ASP A 20 -4.82 -11.10 -9.54
N LEU A 21 -4.63 -9.84 -9.92
CA LEU A 21 -4.31 -8.76 -9.00
C LEU A 21 -5.47 -7.78 -8.92
N ILE A 22 -5.84 -7.41 -7.70
CA ILE A 22 -6.91 -6.46 -7.43
C ILE A 22 -6.27 -5.19 -6.89
N PHE A 23 -6.42 -4.09 -7.63
CA PHE A 23 -5.97 -2.77 -7.25
C PHE A 23 -7.16 -1.98 -6.71
N GLU A 24 -7.12 -1.61 -5.44
CA GLU A 24 -8.18 -0.89 -4.76
C GLU A 24 -7.65 0.44 -4.21
N TRP A 25 -8.15 1.55 -4.75
CA TRP A 25 -7.79 2.88 -4.28
C TRP A 25 -8.52 3.20 -2.99
N LYS A 26 -7.78 3.34 -1.89
CA LYS A 26 -8.30 3.75 -0.58
C LYS A 26 -8.32 5.25 -0.41
N GLU A 27 -7.37 5.94 -1.05
CA GLU A 27 -7.36 7.39 -1.25
C GLU A 27 -6.91 7.69 -2.68
N SER A 28 -6.76 8.97 -3.06
CA SER A 28 -6.29 9.37 -4.41
C SER A 28 -4.91 8.80 -4.74
N ASN A 29 -4.03 8.70 -3.73
CA ASN A 29 -2.64 8.25 -3.81
C ASN A 29 -2.34 7.05 -2.90
N LEU A 30 -3.34 6.38 -2.34
CA LEU A 30 -3.17 5.16 -1.54
C LEU A 30 -3.87 3.98 -2.22
N ILE A 31 -3.10 2.96 -2.61
CA ILE A 31 -3.59 1.78 -3.31
C ILE A 31 -3.31 0.54 -2.47
N ASN A 32 -4.36 -0.25 -2.22
CA ASN A 32 -4.23 -1.61 -1.75
C ASN A 32 -4.16 -2.57 -2.95
N VAL A 33 -3.10 -3.37 -3.03
CA VAL A 33 -2.88 -4.41 -4.05
C VAL A 33 -3.08 -5.77 -3.40
N ARG A 34 -4.13 -6.46 -3.81
CA ARG A 34 -4.52 -7.78 -3.33
C ARG A 34 -4.28 -8.86 -4.36
N GLY A 35 -3.94 -10.05 -3.90
CA GLY A 35 -3.84 -11.26 -4.73
C GLY A 35 -3.33 -12.44 -3.90
N LYS A 36 -3.43 -13.64 -4.47
CA LYS A 36 -3.03 -14.88 -3.78
C LYS A 36 -1.54 -14.87 -3.38
N ASN A 37 -1.18 -15.65 -2.37
CA ASN A 37 0.24 -15.90 -2.06
C ASN A 37 0.95 -16.49 -3.31
N GLY A 38 2.19 -16.09 -3.55
CA GLY A 38 2.97 -16.49 -4.74
C GLY A 38 2.51 -15.88 -6.06
N SER A 39 1.62 -14.88 -6.05
CA SER A 39 1.15 -14.19 -7.27
C SER A 39 2.14 -13.16 -7.84
N GLY A 40 3.28 -12.98 -7.17
CA GLY A 40 4.32 -12.02 -7.56
C GLY A 40 3.88 -10.57 -7.45
N LYS A 41 3.08 -10.23 -6.42
CA LYS A 41 2.45 -8.90 -6.26
C LYS A 41 3.52 -7.83 -6.15
N THR A 42 4.44 -8.09 -5.24
CA THR A 42 5.61 -7.28 -4.96
C THR A 42 6.43 -7.04 -6.22
N GLU A 43 6.83 -8.09 -6.92
CA GLU A 43 7.65 -8.00 -8.13
C GLU A 43 6.92 -7.23 -9.24
N ARG A 44 5.61 -7.38 -9.38
CA ARG A 44 4.81 -6.66 -10.37
C ARG A 44 4.62 -5.19 -10.04
N VAL A 45 4.39 -4.87 -8.76
CA VAL A 45 4.37 -3.49 -8.28
C VAL A 45 5.74 -2.87 -8.58
N MET A 46 6.83 -3.51 -8.16
CA MET A 46 8.21 -3.02 -8.37
C MET A 46 8.59 -2.89 -9.84
N ALA A 47 8.24 -3.86 -10.70
CA ALA A 47 8.50 -3.76 -12.14
C ALA A 47 7.74 -2.61 -12.82
N SER A 48 6.58 -2.22 -12.27
CA SER A 48 5.82 -1.05 -12.76
C SER A 48 6.46 0.28 -12.35
N ILE A 49 7.24 0.26 -11.26
CA ILE A 49 7.92 1.42 -10.70
C ILE A 49 9.21 1.71 -11.48
N ASP A 50 9.97 0.67 -11.81
CA ASP A 50 11.24 0.75 -12.53
C ASP A 50 11.08 1.29 -13.97
N ASN A 51 9.94 0.97 -14.62
CA ASN A 51 9.71 1.32 -16.02
C ASN A 51 9.09 2.72 -16.27
N SER A 52 8.63 3.44 -15.23
CA SER A 52 7.78 4.62 -15.45
C SER A 52 8.44 5.98 -15.27
N ARG A 53 9.55 6.13 -14.52
CA ARG A 53 10.27 7.41 -14.42
C ARG A 53 11.76 7.22 -14.12
N SER A 54 12.62 7.94 -14.85
CA SER A 54 14.08 8.02 -14.66
C SER A 54 14.54 8.65 -13.32
N ARG A 55 13.61 8.96 -12.40
CA ARG A 55 13.87 9.57 -11.08
C ARG A 55 12.96 9.03 -9.96
N SER A 56 12.36 7.85 -10.12
CA SER A 56 11.54 7.25 -9.05
C SER A 56 12.40 6.81 -7.88
N ARG A 57 12.38 7.54 -6.76
CA ARG A 57 12.93 7.03 -5.49
C ARG A 57 11.82 6.34 -4.71
N ALA A 58 12.03 5.06 -4.48
CA ALA A 58 11.12 4.19 -3.74
C ALA A 58 11.64 3.93 -2.33
N LEU A 59 10.73 3.98 -1.36
CA LEU A 59 10.93 3.48 0.00
C LEU A 59 10.10 2.21 0.17
N VAL A 60 10.73 1.12 0.58
CA VAL A 60 10.06 -0.16 0.81
C VAL A 60 10.13 -0.51 2.29
N ILE A 61 9.00 -0.84 2.89
CA ILE A 61 8.89 -1.40 4.23
C ILE A 61 8.59 -2.89 4.04
N THR A 62 9.50 -3.75 4.48
CA THR A 62 9.47 -5.21 4.27
C THR A 62 10.16 -5.92 5.45
N ASP A 63 9.92 -7.20 5.65
CA ASP A 63 10.78 -8.04 6.51
C ASP A 63 11.99 -8.62 5.74
N GLU A 64 12.01 -8.52 4.40
CA GLU A 64 13.01 -9.13 3.51
C GLU A 64 13.88 -8.08 2.80
N LYS A 65 14.91 -7.57 3.49
CA LYS A 65 15.81 -6.55 2.95
C LYS A 65 16.54 -6.97 1.65
N ASN A 66 16.88 -8.24 1.50
CA ASN A 66 17.69 -8.73 0.38
C ASN A 66 16.91 -8.85 -0.94
N HIS A 67 15.58 -8.79 -0.88
CA HIS A 67 14.70 -8.90 -2.05
C HIS A 67 14.77 -7.63 -2.93
N TYR A 68 15.13 -6.48 -2.35
CA TYR A 68 15.04 -5.16 -3.02
C TYR A 68 16.41 -4.50 -3.21
N LYS A 69 17.28 -5.09 -4.03
CA LYS A 69 18.61 -4.54 -4.31
C LYS A 69 18.53 -3.15 -4.95
N GLY A 70 19.30 -2.19 -4.42
CA GLY A 70 19.37 -0.81 -4.95
C GLY A 70 18.22 0.10 -4.52
N ILE A 71 17.27 -0.39 -3.72
CA ILE A 71 16.12 0.37 -3.23
C ILE A 71 16.28 0.59 -1.72
N ARG A 72 15.82 1.74 -1.22
CA ARG A 72 15.87 2.03 0.22
C ARG A 72 14.81 1.19 0.92
N THR A 73 15.25 0.34 1.84
CA THR A 73 14.37 -0.53 2.63
C THR A 73 14.38 -0.16 4.12
N ILE A 74 13.23 -0.31 4.78
CA ILE A 74 13.10 -0.36 6.24
C ILE A 74 12.67 -1.77 6.61
N GLU A 75 13.50 -2.45 7.39
CA GLU A 75 13.23 -3.82 7.81
C GLU A 75 12.29 -3.85 9.03
N LYS A 76 11.14 -4.49 8.91
CA LYS A 76 10.12 -4.58 9.96
C LYS A 76 9.43 -5.93 9.95
N LYS A 77 9.23 -6.51 11.14
CA LYS A 77 8.44 -7.74 11.34
C LYS A 77 6.95 -7.48 11.54
N TYR A 78 6.59 -6.29 12.00
CA TYR A 78 5.21 -5.87 12.28
C TYR A 78 5.08 -4.37 12.00
N LEU A 79 3.90 -3.94 11.55
CA LEU A 79 3.56 -2.53 11.35
C LEU A 79 2.75 -1.97 12.52
N THR A 80 3.17 -0.79 13.00
CA THR A 80 2.54 -0.01 14.05
C THR A 80 2.34 1.44 13.61
N ASN A 81 1.55 2.20 14.37
CA ASN A 81 1.43 3.64 14.15
C ASN A 81 2.77 4.39 14.22
N ASN A 82 3.74 3.88 15.00
CA ASN A 82 5.06 4.49 15.08
C ASN A 82 5.85 4.35 13.76
N ASP A 83 5.63 3.26 13.01
CA ASP A 83 6.30 3.08 11.72
C ASP A 83 5.79 4.09 10.68
N LEU A 84 4.51 4.46 10.74
CA LEU A 84 3.96 5.55 9.92
C LEU A 84 4.59 6.90 10.27
N LYS A 85 4.92 7.16 11.54
CA LYS A 85 5.67 8.37 11.95
C LYS A 85 7.10 8.37 11.41
N VAL A 86 7.77 7.21 11.44
CA VAL A 86 9.11 7.08 10.84
C VAL A 86 9.06 7.36 9.33
N VAL A 87 8.02 6.86 8.63
CA VAL A 87 7.81 7.19 7.21
C VAL A 87 7.57 8.69 7.03
N ASP A 88 6.74 9.31 7.88
CA ASP A 88 6.51 10.76 7.88
C ASP A 88 7.84 11.54 7.99
N ASP A 89 8.67 11.22 8.99
CA ASP A 89 9.97 11.85 9.19
C ASP A 89 10.89 11.69 7.98
N ILE A 90 10.94 10.50 7.37
CA ILE A 90 11.75 10.23 6.17
C ILE A 90 11.26 11.07 4.99
N LEU A 91 9.95 11.13 4.75
CA LEU A 91 9.40 11.91 3.64
C LEU A 91 9.60 13.41 3.83
N ASN A 92 9.61 13.90 5.09
CA ASN A 92 9.97 15.29 5.39
C ASN A 92 11.43 15.61 5.11
N ILE A 93 12.36 14.69 5.45
CA ILE A 93 13.81 14.90 5.26
C ILE A 93 14.22 14.69 3.79
N TYR A 94 13.57 13.75 3.11
CA TYR A 94 13.88 13.31 1.75
C TYR A 94 12.64 13.47 0.84
N PRO A 95 12.33 14.69 0.40
CA PRO A 95 11.11 14.97 -0.37
C PRO A 95 11.13 14.43 -1.80
N ASP A 96 12.24 13.79 -2.21
CA ASP A 96 12.41 13.20 -3.53
C ASP A 96 11.91 11.75 -3.62
N PHE A 97 11.52 11.14 -2.49
CA PHE A 97 10.71 9.92 -2.52
C PHE A 97 9.34 10.21 -3.11
N ASN A 98 8.96 9.46 -4.15
CA ASN A 98 7.66 9.59 -4.82
C ASN A 98 6.82 8.32 -4.71
N LEU A 99 7.33 7.32 -3.99
CA LEU A 99 6.66 6.06 -3.77
C LEU A 99 7.07 5.46 -2.42
N VAL A 100 6.08 4.97 -1.69
CA VAL A 100 6.23 4.14 -0.50
C VAL A 100 5.48 2.82 -0.70
N VAL A 101 6.15 1.69 -0.48
CA VAL A 101 5.57 0.34 -0.59
C VAL A 101 5.62 -0.35 0.77
N PHE A 102 4.48 -0.83 1.24
CA PHE A 102 4.36 -1.73 2.38
C PHE A 102 4.14 -3.15 1.85
N ASP A 103 5.15 -4.00 2.04
CA ASP A 103 5.19 -5.37 1.55
C ASP A 103 4.21 -6.28 2.31
N GLU A 104 3.74 -7.32 1.63
CA GLU A 104 2.76 -8.26 2.17
C GLU A 104 3.27 -9.09 3.35
N THR A 105 4.59 -9.15 3.50
CA THR A 105 5.25 -9.92 4.54
C THR A 105 5.09 -9.32 5.94
N ILE A 106 4.58 -8.08 6.05
CA ILE A 106 4.46 -7.40 7.34
C ILE A 106 3.00 -7.27 7.78
N PRO A 107 2.57 -8.04 8.80
CA PRO A 107 1.24 -7.88 9.38
C PRO A 107 1.14 -6.61 10.25
N VAL A 108 -0.06 -6.04 10.30
CA VAL A 108 -0.42 -4.95 11.23
C VAL A 108 -0.83 -5.54 12.56
N THR A 109 -0.14 -5.19 13.63
CA THR A 109 -0.47 -5.65 14.99
C THR A 109 -1.59 -4.83 15.62
N GLU A 110 -1.77 -3.57 15.23
CA GLU A 110 -2.79 -2.66 15.76
C GLU A 110 -3.72 -2.17 14.64
N ILE A 111 -4.71 -2.99 14.26
CA ILE A 111 -5.66 -2.63 13.19
C ILE A 111 -6.44 -1.35 13.54
N LYS A 112 -6.75 -1.14 14.83
CA LYS A 112 -7.57 -0.01 15.29
C LYS A 112 -6.78 1.30 15.17
N GLY A 113 -7.19 2.17 14.25
CA GLY A 113 -6.61 3.50 14.06
C GLY A 113 -5.41 3.55 13.11
N PHE A 114 -4.74 2.43 12.83
CA PHE A 114 -3.62 2.39 11.88
C PHE A 114 -4.04 2.88 10.49
N TYR A 115 -5.18 2.40 9.97
CA TYR A 115 -5.66 2.82 8.66
C TYR A 115 -6.01 4.31 8.60
N GLN A 116 -6.56 4.86 9.68
CA GLN A 116 -6.83 6.30 9.74
C GLN A 116 -5.52 7.09 9.73
N SER A 117 -4.53 6.67 10.52
CA SER A 117 -3.18 7.25 10.51
C SER A 117 -2.54 7.16 9.13
N PHE A 118 -2.72 6.04 8.43
CA PHE A 118 -2.14 5.83 7.11
C PHE A 118 -2.82 6.66 6.03
N SER A 119 -4.16 6.76 6.07
CA SER A 119 -4.92 7.69 5.22
C SER A 119 -4.50 9.14 5.48
N ASN A 120 -4.33 9.54 6.75
CA ASN A 120 -3.84 10.88 7.09
C ASN A 120 -2.43 11.14 6.51
N LEU A 121 -1.54 10.15 6.60
CA LEU A 121 -0.19 10.24 6.00
C LEU A 121 -0.26 10.38 4.48
N ALA A 122 -1.09 9.57 3.81
CA ALA A 122 -1.27 9.65 2.37
C ALA A 122 -1.81 11.02 1.93
N ASN A 123 -2.81 11.55 2.64
CA ASN A 123 -3.37 12.88 2.38
C ASN A 123 -2.36 14.01 2.62
N LYS A 124 -1.42 13.84 3.56
CA LYS A 124 -0.34 14.83 3.80
C LYS A 124 0.63 14.91 2.61
N TYR A 125 0.86 13.79 1.91
CA TYR A 125 1.83 13.68 0.82
C TYR A 125 1.17 13.34 -0.52
N GLU A 126 0.34 14.25 -1.05
CA GLU A 126 -0.47 14.01 -2.26
C GLU A 126 0.32 13.59 -3.51
N GLU A 127 1.59 13.99 -3.61
CA GLU A 127 2.46 13.67 -4.75
C GLU A 127 3.26 12.36 -4.57
N VAL A 128 3.14 11.71 -3.40
CA VAL A 128 3.74 10.39 -3.10
C VAL A 128 2.68 9.31 -3.30
N LEU A 129 3.02 8.28 -4.08
CA LEU A 129 2.17 7.10 -4.22
C LEU A 129 2.45 6.12 -3.06
N PHE A 130 1.40 5.73 -2.34
CA PHE A 130 1.45 4.71 -1.32
C PHE A 130 0.85 3.42 -1.86
N VAL A 131 1.60 2.33 -1.75
CA VAL A 131 1.17 0.98 -2.13
C VAL A 131 1.21 0.08 -0.91
N TRP A 132 0.10 -0.58 -0.65
CA TRP A 132 -0.05 -1.56 0.42
C TRP A 132 -0.34 -2.92 -0.21
N ILE A 133 0.48 -3.92 0.04
CA ILE A 133 0.32 -5.25 -0.57
C ILE A 133 -0.30 -6.18 0.47
N THR A 134 -1.38 -6.88 0.11
CA THR A 134 -2.05 -7.85 0.99
C THR A 134 -2.37 -9.16 0.28
N GLU A 135 -2.40 -10.23 1.06
CA GLU A 135 -2.89 -11.53 0.58
C GLU A 135 -4.42 -11.52 0.42
N GLU A 136 -4.89 -12.09 -0.69
CA GLU A 136 -6.30 -12.38 -0.90
C GLU A 136 -6.66 -13.73 -0.26
N ASN A 137 -7.29 -13.71 0.91
CA ASN A 137 -7.81 -14.92 1.54
C ASN A 137 -9.06 -15.43 0.80
N SER A 138 -9.05 -16.71 0.40
CA SER A 138 -10.10 -17.40 -0.37
C SER A 138 -11.49 -17.44 0.29
N ASN A 139 -11.60 -17.11 1.58
CA ASN A 139 -12.86 -17.00 2.32
C ASN A 139 -13.31 -15.56 2.63
N SER A 140 -12.60 -14.53 2.16
CA SER A 140 -12.89 -13.15 2.55
C SER A 140 -13.79 -12.43 1.54
N LYS A 141 -15.10 -12.73 1.57
CA LYS A 141 -16.11 -11.83 0.99
C LYS A 141 -16.24 -10.49 1.73
N SER A 142 -15.47 -10.20 2.80
CA SER A 142 -15.73 -9.01 3.63
C SER A 142 -14.60 -8.48 4.53
N ALA A 143 -13.31 -8.78 4.31
CA ALA A 143 -12.26 -8.35 5.26
C ALA A 143 -11.47 -7.09 4.87
N PHE A 144 -12.05 -6.20 4.04
CA PHE A 144 -11.56 -4.82 3.92
C PHE A 144 -12.69 -3.77 3.90
N PHE A 145 -13.94 -4.21 3.73
CA PHE A 145 -15.13 -3.40 3.95
C PHE A 145 -16.30 -4.29 4.36
N SER A 146 -16.74 -4.13 5.60
CA SER A 146 -18.14 -4.26 5.99
C SER A 146 -18.53 -3.07 6.87
N GLU A 147 -18.13 -1.86 6.46
CA GLU A 147 -18.67 -0.62 7.06
C GLU A 147 -19.94 -0.13 6.36
N LYS A 148 -20.59 -0.97 5.55
CA LYS A 148 -21.96 -0.66 5.09
C LYS A 148 -23.01 -0.64 6.22
N ASN A 149 -22.67 -0.97 7.47
CA ASN A 149 -23.61 -0.99 8.60
C ASN A 149 -23.16 -0.25 9.89
N ALA A 150 -22.05 0.49 9.91
CA ALA A 150 -21.62 1.17 11.15
C ALA A 150 -22.07 2.66 11.24
N PHE A 151 -22.57 3.25 10.15
CA PHE A 151 -22.94 4.66 10.10
C PHE A 151 -24.46 4.95 10.13
N LEU A 152 -25.30 3.94 10.38
CA LEU A 152 -26.78 4.11 10.43
C LEU A 152 -27.44 3.92 11.81
N HIS A 153 -26.67 3.80 12.89
CA HIS A 153 -27.22 3.86 14.25
C HIS A 153 -26.46 4.86 15.11
N SER A 154 -26.68 6.14 14.82
CA SER A 154 -26.52 7.23 15.78
C SER A 154 -27.64 8.24 15.54
N ILE A 155 -28.86 7.84 15.91
CA ILE A 155 -29.94 8.70 16.43
C ILE A 155 -30.62 7.91 17.53
#